data_AF-A0A523NZ68-F1
#
_entry.id   AF-A0A523NZ68-F1
#
_cell.length_a   1.000
_cell.length_b   1.000
_cell.length_c   1.000
_cell.angle_alpha   90.00
_cell.angle_beta   90.00
_cell.angle_gamma   90.00
#
_symmetry.space_group_name_H-M   'P 1'
#
loop_
_entity.id
_entity.type
_entity.pdbx_description
1 polymer ?
#
loop_
_entity_poly.entity_id
_entity_poly.type
_entity_poly.pdbx_seq_one_letter_code
_entity_poly.pdbx_strand_id
1 'polypeptide(L)' 'TKKNYKIGDEVFMLLTLTDSKEKLPVAGRVVWITPSGAQGNRNAGIGVQFSELDNGATRNKIETQLAGALKSDRQTHTM' A
#
# COMPACT_ATOMS: atom_id res chain seq x y z
N THR A 1 0.12 10.52 -5.94
CA THR A 1 1.29 11.28 -5.45
C THR A 1 1.75 12.23 -6.54
N LYS A 2 2.26 13.42 -6.19
CA LYS A 2 2.88 14.36 -7.15
C LYS A 2 4.39 14.12 -7.33
N LYS A 3 4.97 13.22 -6.52
CA LYS A 3 6.39 12.85 -6.63
C LYS A 3 6.59 11.90 -7.80
N ASN A 4 7.66 12.13 -8.56
CA ASN A 4 8.07 11.25 -9.65
C ASN A 4 8.83 10.06 -9.06
N TYR A 5 8.38 8.85 -9.40
CA TYR A 5 9.02 7.59 -9.05
C TYR A 5 9.32 6.82 -10.34
N LYS A 6 10.30 5.92 -10.27
CA LYS A 6 10.60 4.93 -11.30
C LYS A 6 10.33 3.54 -10.76
N ILE A 7 10.03 2.61 -11.66
CA ILE A 7 9.95 1.19 -11.31
C ILE A 7 11.34 0.76 -10.82
N GLY A 8 11.38 0.08 -9.68
CA GLY A 8 12.61 -0.34 -9.03
C GLY A 8 13.11 0.61 -7.94
N ASP A 9 12.55 1.82 -7.80
CA ASP A 9 12.97 2.75 -6.74
C ASP A 9 12.73 2.15 -5.36
N GLU A 10 13.73 2.23 -4.49
CA GLU A 10 13.59 1.92 -3.08
C GLU A 10 12.94 3.10 -2.35
N VAL A 11 11.95 2.78 -1.51
CA VAL A 11 11.17 3.77 -0.78
C VAL A 11 11.04 3.38 0.67
N PHE A 12 11.06 4.39 1.54
CA PHE A 12 10.71 4.27 2.94
C PHE A 12 9.43 5.06 3.21
N MET A 13 8.48 4.42 3.88
CA MET A 13 7.17 4.99 4.16
C MET A 13 6.71 4.69 5.58
N LEU A 14 5.88 5.59 6.11
CA LEU A 14 5.16 5.35 7.36
C LEU A 14 3.72 4.94 7.01
N LEU A 15 3.35 3.72 7.35
CA LEU A 15 2.02 3.17 7.13
C LEU A 15 1.19 3.26 8.41
N THR A 16 0.03 3.90 8.32
CA THR A 16 -0.99 3.86 9.39
C THR A 16 -2.17 3.07 8.85
N LEU A 17 -2.61 2.07 9.60
CA LEU A 17 -3.77 1.26 9.27
C LEU A 17 -5.05 1.87 9.85
N THR A 18 -6.21 1.61 9.24
CA THR A 18 -7.48 2.34 9.48
C THR A 18 -7.88 2.46 10.95
N ASP A 19 -7.65 1.42 11.75
CA ASP A 19 -8.03 1.37 13.17
C ASP A 19 -6.82 1.43 14.12
N SER A 20 -5.62 1.68 13.58
CA SER A 20 -4.39 1.79 14.37
C SER A 20 -3.91 3.23 14.46
N LYS A 21 -3.52 3.66 15.66
CA LYS A 21 -2.77 4.91 15.86
C LYS A 21 -1.26 4.73 15.66
N GLU A 22 -0.80 3.48 15.51
CA GLU A 22 0.61 3.14 15.29
C GLU A 22 1.03 3.50 13.85
N LYS A 23 2.20 4.11 13.72
CA LYS A 23 2.86 4.32 12.42
C LYS A 23 3.91 3.24 12.23
N LEU A 24 3.71 2.39 11.23
CA LEU A 24 4.63 1.31 10.89
C LEU A 24 5.68 1.84 9.90
N PRO A 25 6.98 1.84 10.25
CA PRO A 25 8.03 2.11 9.28
C PRO A 25 8.17 0.92 8.34
N VAL A 26 8.00 1.15 7.04
CA VAL A 26 8.05 0.12 6.00
C VAL A 26 9.03 0.54 4.91
N ALA A 27 10.01 -0.32 4.65
CA ALA A 27 10.86 -0.24 3.47
C ALA A 27 10.25 -1.10 2.36
N GLY A 28 10.31 -0.62 1.12
CA GLY A 28 9.79 -1.35 -0.03
C GLY A 28 10.35 -0.85 -1.34
N ARG A 29 9.87 -1.44 -2.43
CA ARG A 29 10.29 -1.12 -3.79
C ARG A 29 9.08 -0.81 -4.65
N VAL A 30 9.20 0.20 -5.51
CA VAL A 30 8.16 0.54 -6.49
C VAL A 30 8.09 -0.54 -7.56
N VAL A 31 6.93 -1.19 -7.69
CA VAL A 31 6.67 -2.25 -8.69
C VAL A 31 5.58 -1.89 -9.69
N TRP A 32 4.82 -0.83 -9.42
CA TRP A 32 3.77 -0.33 -10.31
C TRP A 32 3.67 1.20 -10.21
N ILE A 33 3.33 1.87 -11.31
CA ILE A 33 3.07 3.31 -11.35
C ILE A 33 1.71 3.55 -12.02
N THR A 34 0.82 4.26 -11.33
CA THR A 34 -0.45 4.75 -11.88
C THR A 34 -0.28 6.22 -12.25
N PRO A 35 -0.30 6.58 -13.55
CA PRO A 35 -0.14 7.97 -13.98
C PRO A 35 -1.39 8.81 -13.66
N SER A 36 -1.23 10.14 -13.71
CA SER A 36 -2.37 11.07 -13.67
C SER A 36 -3.25 10.88 -14.91
N GLY A 37 -4.56 10.78 -14.72
CA GLY A 37 -5.51 10.55 -15.82
C GLY A 37 -5.65 9.07 -16.22
N ALA A 38 -5.20 8.13 -15.38
CA ALA A 38 -5.41 6.70 -15.61
C ALA A 38 -6.91 6.35 -15.72
N GLN A 39 -7.22 5.43 -16.64
CA GLN A 39 -8.58 4.95 -16.88
C GLN A 39 -9.22 4.37 -15.61
N GLY A 40 -10.53 4.58 -15.44
CA GLY A 40 -11.29 4.07 -14.29
C GLY A 40 -11.23 4.94 -13.03
N ASN A 41 -10.97 6.25 -13.17
CA ASN A 41 -10.93 7.22 -12.08
C ASN A 41 -9.94 6.85 -10.95
N ARG A 42 -8.86 6.14 -11.30
CA ARG A 42 -7.83 5.75 -10.34
C ARG A 42 -6.92 6.95 -10.04
N ASN A 43 -6.73 7.21 -8.76
CA ASN A 43 -5.81 8.26 -8.31
C ASN A 43 -4.38 7.94 -8.75
N ALA A 44 -3.66 8.98 -9.19
CA ALA A 44 -2.24 8.87 -9.50
C ALA A 44 -1.46 8.38 -8.27
N GLY A 45 -0.57 7.41 -8.44
CA GLY A 45 0.02 6.69 -7.33
C GLY A 45 1.10 5.70 -7.75
N ILE A 46 1.61 4.96 -6.77
CA ILE A 46 2.58 3.89 -6.95
C ILE A 46 2.11 2.66 -6.19
N GLY A 47 2.41 1.47 -6.73
CA GLY A 47 2.35 0.21 -6.01
C GLY A 47 3.72 -0.11 -5.44
N VAL A 48 3.77 -0.36 -4.13
CA VAL A 48 5.01 -0.66 -3.40
C VAL A 48 4.96 -2.12 -2.93
N GLN A 49 5.97 -2.90 -3.32
CA GLN A 49 6.22 -4.22 -2.79
C GLN A 49 6.99 -4.07 -1.47
N PHE A 50 6.53 -4.71 -0.39
CA PHE A 50 7.25 -4.71 0.89
C PHE A 50 8.59 -5.43 0.74
N SER A 51 9.62 -4.90 1.38
CA SER A 51 10.95 -5.49 1.37
C SER A 51 10.95 -6.84 2.08
N GLU A 52 11.82 -7.76 1.66
CA GLU A 52 12.06 -9.03 2.34
C GLU A 52 12.54 -8.81 3.79
N LEU A 53 13.16 -7.67 4.07
CA LEU A 53 13.58 -7.26 5.42
C LEU A 53 12.41 -7.06 6.39
N ASP A 54 11.20 -6.80 5.89
CA ASP A 54 9.98 -6.73 6.73
C ASP A 54 9.57 -8.11 7.26
N ASN A 55 10.12 -9.19 6.68
CA ASN A 55 9.83 -10.58 7.03
C ASN A 55 8.31 -10.89 7.12
N GLY A 56 7.51 -10.20 6.31
CA GLY A 56 6.05 -10.33 6.27
C GLY A 56 5.30 -9.72 7.45
N ALA A 57 5.95 -9.01 8.37
CA ALA A 57 5.31 -8.41 9.54
C ALA A 57 4.18 -7.43 9.15
N THR A 58 4.43 -6.56 8.18
CA THR A 58 3.45 -5.60 7.67
C THR A 58 2.32 -6.31 6.94
N ARG A 59 2.64 -7.31 6.11
CA ARG A 59 1.64 -8.16 5.43
C ARG A 59 0.71 -8.83 6.45
N ASN A 60 1.27 -9.48 7.47
CA ASN A 60 0.50 -10.18 8.50
C ASN A 60 -0.42 -9.23 9.28
N LYS A 61 0.06 -8.02 9.62
CA LYS A 61 -0.78 -6.99 10.26
C LYS A 61 -1.97 -6.60 9.37
N ILE A 62 -1.74 -6.39 8.07
CA ILE A 62 -2.79 -6.06 7.10
C ILE A 62 -3.78 -7.23 6.94
N GLU A 63 -3.29 -8.45 6.70
CA GLU A 63 -4.14 -9.64 6.53
C GLU A 63 -4.98 -9.92 7.80
N THR A 64 -4.41 -9.75 8.99
CA THR A 64 -5.14 -9.93 10.25
C THR A 64 -6.27 -8.91 10.40
N GLN A 65 -6.05 -7.65 10.03
CA GLN A 65 -7.11 -6.64 10.05
C GLN A 65 -8.19 -6.91 8.98
N LEU A 66 -7.78 -7.35 7.80
CA LEU A 66 -8.70 -7.66 6.71
C LEU A 66 -9.46 -8.97 6.92
N ALA A 67 -8.97 -9.90 7.74
CA ALA A 67 -9.66 -11.15 8.06
C ALA A 67 -11.07 -10.91 8.62
N GLY A 68 -11.28 -9.83 9.38
CA GLY A 68 -12.60 -9.39 9.85
C GLY A 68 -13.37 -8.54 8.82
N ALA A 69 -12.69 -7.93 7.86
CA ALA A 69 -13.25 -7.01 6.87
C ALA A 69 -13.57 -7.65 5.51
N LEU A 70 -13.21 -8.91 5.26
CA LEU A 70 -13.58 -9.66 4.04
C LEU A 70 -15.11 -9.76 3.84
N LYS A 71 -15.90 -9.60 4.89
CA LYS A 71 -17.37 -9.52 4.87
C LYS A 71 -17.89 -8.09 4.99
N SER A 72 -17.02 -7.08 4.91
CA SER A 72 -17.41 -5.68 5.05
C SER A 72 -18.05 -5.17 3.76
N ASP A 73 -19.19 -4.49 3.88
CA ASP A 73 -19.84 -3.79 2.77
C ASP A 73 -19.10 -2.49 2.36
N ARG A 74 -17.97 -2.18 3.00
CA ARG A 74 -17.19 -0.99 2.71
C ARG A 74 -16.49 -1.15 1.36
N GLN A 75 -16.80 -0.24 0.43
CA GLN A 75 -16.16 -0.19 -0.88
C GLN A 75 -14.63 -0.10 -0.73
N THR A 76 -13.92 -1.03 -1.38
CA THR A 76 -12.45 -1.05 -1.43
C THR A 76 -11.96 -0.63 -2.81
N HIS A 77 -10.71 -0.20 -2.91
CA HIS A 77 -10.07 0.05 -4.21
C HIS A 77 -9.43 -1.22 -4.79
N THR A 78 -9.56 -2.35 -4.11
CA THR A 78 -8.90 -3.63 -4.43
C THR A 78 -9.84 -4.67 -5.05
N MET A 79 -11.10 -4.29 -5.36
CA MET A 79 -12.04 -5.06 -6.18
C MET A 79 -12.77 -4.11 -7.14
#